data_AF-A0A352A4W5-F1
#
_entry.id   AF-A0A352A4W5-F1
#
_cell.length_a   1.000
_cell.length_b   1.000
_cell.length_c   1.000
_cell.angle_alpha   90.00
_cell.angle_beta   90.00
_cell.angle_gamma   90.00
#
_symmetry.space_group_name_H-M   'P 1'
#
loop_
_entity.id
_entity.type
_entity.pdbx_description
1 polymer ?
#
loop_
_entity_poly.entity_id
_entity_poly.type
_entity_poly.pdbx_seq_one_letter_code
_entity_poly.pdbx_strand_id
1 'polypeptide(L)' 'KENDIFITTKKDENNHGFGLNSVQNAIKKYNGLLDITYDEKLFLVNILLYTDNIMQI' A
#
# COMPACT_ATOMS: atom_id res chain seq x y z
N LYS A 1 -11.12 6.51 5.72
CA LYS A 1 -9.85 7.08 5.21
C LYS A 1 -9.67 8.41 5.92
N GLU A 2 -8.52 8.68 6.52
CA GLU A 2 -8.19 9.97 7.13
C GLU A 2 -6.82 10.41 6.58
N ASN A 3 -6.70 11.63 6.05
CA ASN A 3 -5.47 12.14 5.43
C ASN A 3 -4.82 11.15 4.44
N ASP A 4 -5.65 10.54 3.59
CA ASP A 4 -5.28 9.49 2.63
C ASP A 4 -4.82 8.13 3.20
N ILE A 5 -4.90 7.95 4.51
CA ILE A 5 -4.54 6.72 5.19
C ILE A 5 -5.81 5.88 5.45
N PHE A 6 -5.75 4.60 5.10
CA PHE A 6 -6.79 3.64 5.45
C PHE A 6 -6.65 3.23 6.92
N ILE A 7 -7.68 3.53 7.70
CA ILE A 7 -7.77 3.20 9.12
C ILE A 7 -8.52 1.88 9.31
N THR A 8 -8.11 1.10 10.31
CA THR A 8 -8.79 -0.14 10.67
C THR A 8 -10.18 0.15 11.23
N THR A 9 -11.17 -0.69 10.89
CA THR A 9 -12.51 -0.67 11.52
C THR A 9 -12.58 -1.55 12.77
N LYS A 10 -11.49 -2.26 13.10
CA LYS A 10 -11.43 -3.10 14.30
C LYS A 10 -11.29 -2.23 15.56
N LYS A 11 -11.93 -2.69 16.63
CA LYS A 11 -12.05 -1.99 17.93
C LYS A 11 -10.71 -1.71 18.62
N ASP A 12 -9.68 -2.49 18.32
CA ASP A 12 -8.31 -2.26 18.78
C ASP A 12 -7.50 -1.59 17.66
N GLU A 13 -7.66 -0.28 17.55
CA GLU A 13 -7.00 0.54 16.54
C GLU A 13 -5.48 0.66 16.74
N ASN A 14 -4.99 0.51 17.98
CA ASN A 14 -3.58 0.68 18.31
C ASN A 14 -2.71 -0.50 17.85
N ASN A 15 -3.29 -1.70 17.72
CA ASN A 15 -2.58 -2.92 17.34
C ASN A 15 -2.95 -3.44 15.92
N HIS A 16 -3.85 -2.75 15.20
CA HIS A 16 -4.36 -3.20 13.91
C HIS A 16 -4.26 -2.10 12.83
N GLY A 17 -4.34 -2.49 11.56
CA GLY A 17 -4.32 -1.54 10.43
C GLY A 17 -2.93 -1.26 9.84
N PHE A 18 -1.86 -1.84 10.40
CA PHE A 18 -0.49 -1.64 9.88
C PHE A 18 -0.20 -2.28 8.52
N GLY A 19 -1.05 -3.21 8.04
CA GLY A 19 -0.79 -3.97 6.80
C GLY A 19 -0.56 -3.08 5.58
N LEU A 20 -1.42 -2.06 5.37
CA LEU A 20 -1.27 -1.13 4.25
C LEU A 20 -0.08 -0.18 4.44
N ASN A 21 0.29 0.16 5.67
CA ASN A 21 1.51 0.92 5.96
C ASN A 21 2.76 0.12 5.58
N SER A 22 2.81 -1.17 5.90
CA SER A 22 3.90 -2.06 5.48
C SER A 22 4.01 -2.14 3.96
N VAL A 23 2.88 -2.24 3.25
CA VAL A 23 2.84 -2.23 1.78
C VAL A 23 3.35 -0.91 1.23
N GLN A 24 2.88 0.24 1.75
CA GLN A 24 3.36 1.57 1.34
C GLN A 24 4.88 1.72 1.56
N ASN A 25 5.40 1.26 2.69
CA ASN A 25 6.83 1.31 2.98
C ASN A 25 7.65 0.46 2.00
N ALA A 26 7.17 -0.73 1.66
CA ALA A 26 7.81 -1.58 0.65
C ALA A 26 7.84 -0.90 -0.73
N ILE A 27 6.73 -0.30 -1.16
CA ILE A 27 6.62 0.38 -2.45
C ILE A 27 7.55 1.60 -2.51
N LYS A 28 7.57 2.43 -1.45
CA LYS A 28 8.48 3.58 -1.32
C LYS A 28 9.95 3.19 -1.47
N LYS A 29 10.36 2.03 -0.94
CA LYS A 29 11.74 1.53 -1.05
C LYS A 29 12.19 1.33 -2.51
N TYR A 30 11.28 0.97 -3.40
CA TYR A 30 11.56 0.74 -4.81
C TYR A 30 11.06 1.88 -5.70
N ASN A 31 10.82 3.06 -5.12
CA ASN A 31 10.23 4.23 -5.77
C ASN A 31 8.95 3.90 -6.57
N GLY A 32 8.24 2.85 -6.19
CA GLY A 32 7.09 2.34 -6.93
C GLY A 32 5.85 3.22 -6.77
N LEU A 33 4.79 2.83 -7.47
CA LEU A 33 3.48 3.48 -7.38
C LEU A 33 2.47 2.54 -6.72
N LEU A 34 1.60 3.14 -5.90
CA LEU A 34 0.47 2.48 -5.25
C LEU A 34 -0.79 3.23 -5.65
N ASP A 35 -1.74 2.51 -6.24
CA ASP A 35 -3.08 3.00 -6.50
C ASP A 35 -4.08 2.09 -5.79
N ILE A 36 -4.97 2.69 -4.99
CA ILE A 36 -5.99 1.98 -4.23
C ILE A 36 -7.34 2.54 -4.62
N THR A 37 -8.17 1.68 -5.17
CA THR A 37 -9.57 1.97 -5.49
C THR A 37 -10.46 0.97 -4.77
N TYR A 38 -11.64 1.41 -4.35
CA TYR A 38 -12.56 0.56 -3.61
C TYR A 38 -14.00 1.01 -3.78
N ASP A 39 -14.91 0.06 -3.66
CA ASP A 39 -16.34 0.28 -3.53
C ASP A 39 -16.89 -0.58 -2.36
N GLU A 40 -18.21 -0.71 -2.28
CA GLU A 40 -18.87 -1.47 -1.20
C GLU A 40 -18.58 -2.98 -1.24
N LYS A 41 -18.18 -3.53 -2.38
CA LYS A 41 -18.03 -4.97 -2.62
C LYS A 41 -16.59 -5.37 -2.91
N LEU A 42 -15.78 -4.45 -3.44
CA LEU A 42 -14.43 -4.74 -3.88
C LEU A 42 -13.43 -3.74 -3.31
N PHE A 43 -12.33 -4.29 -2.81
CA PHE A 43 -11.13 -3.53 -2.46
C PHE A 43 -10.02 -3.91 -3.43
N LEU A 44 -9.61 -2.98 -4.29
CA LEU A 44 -8.60 -3.20 -5.32
C LEU A 44 -7.32 -2.45 -5.01
N VAL A 45 -6.20 -3.14 -5.14
CA VAL A 45 -4.86 -2.58 -4.92
C VAL A 45 -4.01 -2.85 -6.14
N ASN A 46 -3.63 -1.78 -6.84
CA ASN A 46 -2.70 -1.82 -7.96
C ASN A 46 -1.32 -1.38 -7.49
N ILE A 47 -0.31 -2.20 -7.76
CA ILE A 47 1.07 -1.94 -7.35
C ILE A 47 1.96 -1.99 -8.60
N LEU A 48 2.73 -0.93 -8.81
CA LEU A 48 3.81 -0.89 -9.80
C LEU A 48 5.14 -0.78 -9.04
N LEU A 49 6.03 -1.76 -9.25
CA LEU A 49 7.39 -1.73 -8.74
C LEU A 49 8.36 -1.59 -9.91
N TYR A 50 9.35 -0.71 -9.74
CA TYR A 50 10.45 -0.61 -10.69
C TYR A 50 11.50 -1.63 -10.31
N THR A 51 11.86 -2.49 -11.26
CA THR A 51 13.01 -3.38 -11.11
C THR A 51 14.20 -2.70 -11.76
N ASP A 52 15.24 -2.42 -10.98
CA ASP A 52 16.54 -2.05 -11.55
C ASP A 52 17.10 -3.28 -12.26
N ASN A 53 16.75 -3.45 -13.54
CA ASN A 53 17.55 -4.27 -14.42
C ASN A 53 18.82 -3.47 -14.68
N ILE A 54 19.80 -3.62 -13.78
CA ILE A 54 21.19 -3.36 -14.12
C ILE A 54 21.53 -4.43 -15.17
N MET A 55 21.22 -4.15 -16.44
CA MET A 55 21.88 -4.85 -17.53
C MET A 55 23.36 -4.47 -17.40
N GLN A 56 24.12 -5.35 -16.77
CA GLN A 56 25.57 -5.32 -16.81
C GLN A 56 25.95 -5.61 -18.26
N ILE A 57 26.38 -4.55 -18.97
CA ILE A 57 27.14 -4.66 -20.21
C ILE A 57 28.59 -4.97 -19.83
#